data_AF-A0A2S6UAG2-F1
#
_entry.id   AF-A0A2S6UAG2-F1
#
_cell.length_a   1.000
_cell.length_b   1.000
_cell.length_c   1.000
_cell.angle_alpha   90.00
_cell.angle_beta   90.00
_cell.angle_gamma   90.00
#
_symmetry.space_group_name_H-M   'P 1'
#
loop_
_entity.id
_entity.type
_entity.pdbx_description
1 polymer ?
#
loop_
_entity_poly.entity_id
_entity_poly.type
_entity_poly.pdbx_seq_one_letter_code
_entity_poly.pdbx_strand_id
1 'polypeptide(L)' 'MLAVTAFAMQKDEERYLEAGCDGYVPKPISVPHFLDTVEKLINRPNFSTVELPARLKTRN' A
#
# COMPACT_ATOMS: atom_id res chain seq x y z
N MET A 1 0.01 -6.91 -0.63
CA MET A 1 -1.30 -6.49 -0.08
C MET A 1 -1.11 -5.61 1.14
N LEU A 2 -1.89 -4.53 1.26
CA LEU A 2 -1.95 -3.67 2.45
C LEU A 2 -3.17 -4.02 3.29
N ALA A 3 -2.98 -4.47 4.53
CA ALA A 3 -4.06 -4.77 5.46
C ALA A 3 -4.56 -3.50 6.15
N VAL A 4 -5.88 -3.35 6.28
CA VAL A 4 -6.51 -2.22 6.99
C VAL A 4 -7.57 -2.77 7.95
N THR A 5 -7.46 -2.46 9.24
CA THR A 5 -8.41 -2.96 10.26
C THR A 5 -9.13 -1.85 11.00
N ALA A 6 -10.42 -2.05 11.28
CA ALA A 6 -11.23 -1.15 12.10
C ALA A 6 -10.99 -1.33 13.61
N PHE A 7 -10.46 -2.49 14.02
CA PHE A 7 -10.22 -2.83 15.41
C PHE A 7 -8.86 -3.48 15.52
N ALA A 8 -7.87 -2.68 15.89
CA ALA A 8 -6.49 -3.12 16.06
C ALA A 8 -6.29 -3.68 17.46
N MET A 9 -6.04 -4.97 17.56
CA MET A 9 -5.64 -5.63 18.80
C MET A 9 -4.12 -5.65 18.94
N GLN A 10 -3.64 -5.94 20.15
CA GLN A 10 -2.21 -6.22 20.36
C GLN A 10 -1.78 -7.35 19.42
N LYS A 11 -0.65 -7.14 18.74
CA LYS A 11 -0.03 -8.08 17.77
C LYS A 11 -0.78 -8.30 16.46
N ASP A 12 -1.85 -7.57 16.15
CA ASP A 12 -2.49 -7.71 14.84
C ASP A 12 -1.53 -7.34 13.71
N GLU A 13 -0.74 -6.28 13.88
CA GLU A 13 0.28 -5.89 12.89
C GLU A 13 1.24 -7.06 12.60
N GLU A 14 1.85 -7.66 13.63
CA GLU A 14 2.74 -8.81 13.49
C GLU A 14 2.03 -9.98 12.78
N ARG A 15 0.80 -10.32 13.19
CA ARG A 15 0.04 -11.43 12.60
C ARG A 15 -0.24 -11.24 11.11
N TYR A 16 -0.61 -10.03 10.68
CA TYR A 16 -0.87 -9.76 9.26
C TYR A 16 0.41 -9.75 8.43
N LEU A 17 1.51 -9.23 8.99
CA LEU A 17 2.82 -9.25 8.33
C LEU A 17 3.35 -10.69 8.18
N GLU A 18 3.25 -11.52 9.23
CA GLU A 18 3.62 -12.94 9.20
C GLU A 18 2.75 -13.74 8.21
N ALA A 19 1.47 -13.38 8.07
CA ALA A 19 0.57 -13.95 7.07
C ALA A 19 0.90 -13.53 5.62
N GLY A 20 1.91 -12.68 5.42
CA GLY A 20 2.39 -12.25 4.10
C GLY A 20 1.77 -10.95 3.60
N CYS A 21 1.19 -10.12 4.47
CA CYS A 21 0.85 -8.75 4.09
C CYS A 21 2.13 -7.93 3.93
N ASP A 22 2.14 -7.04 2.94
CA ASP A 22 3.27 -6.13 2.71
C ASP A 22 3.21 -4.89 3.61
N GLY A 23 2.07 -4.66 4.26
CA GLY A 23 1.88 -3.56 5.21
C GLY A 23 0.58 -3.68 5.99
N TYR A 24 0.44 -2.86 7.03
CA TYR A 24 -0.70 -2.83 7.94
C TYR A 24 -1.01 -1.39 8.36
N VAL A 25 -2.29 -1.00 8.37
CA VAL A 25 -2.75 0.33 8.83
C VAL A 25 -4.01 0.17 9.71
N PRO A 26 -3.97 0.56 11.00
CA PRO A 26 -5.14 0.54 11.86
C PRO A 26 -6.04 1.76 11.62
N LYS A 27 -7.35 1.63 11.89
CA LYS A 27 -8.27 2.77 11.98
C LYS A 27 -8.36 3.28 13.44
N PRO A 28 -8.63 4.58 13.65
CA PRO A 28 -8.82 5.63 12.63
C PRO A 28 -7.55 5.89 11.83
N ILE A 29 -7.70 6.09 10.51
CA ILE A 29 -6.57 6.19 9.60
C ILE A 29 -5.85 7.51 9.82
N SER A 30 -4.57 7.44 10.14
CA SER A 30 -3.66 8.60 10.05
C SER A 30 -3.25 8.80 8.59
N VAL A 31 -3.64 9.93 7.98
CA VAL A 31 -3.35 10.23 6.57
C VAL A 31 -1.84 10.23 6.27
N PRO A 32 -0.97 10.87 7.07
CA PRO A 32 0.48 10.82 6.82
C PRO A 32 1.02 9.39 6.84
N HIS A 33 0.66 8.61 7.86
CA HIS A 33 1.11 7.22 7.98
C HIS A 33 0.63 6.33 6.84
N PHE A 34 -0.61 6.54 6.38
CA PHE A 34 -1.17 5.82 5.24
C PHE A 34 -0.41 6.12 3.95
N LEU A 35 -0.14 7.39 3.67
CA LEU A 35 0.60 7.82 2.47
C LEU A 35 2.03 7.25 2.47
N ASP A 36 2.74 7.35 3.60
CA ASP A 36 4.09 6.79 3.77
C ASP A 36 4.10 5.27 3.51
N THR A 37 3.06 4.57 3.96
CA THR A 37 2.95 3.11 3.80
C THR A 37 2.70 2.76 2.34
N VAL A 38 1.81 3.47 1.66
CA VAL A 38 1.51 3.26 0.23
C VAL A 38 2.72 3.56 -0.65
N GLU A 39 3.45 4.65 -0.39
CA GLU A 39 4.65 5.01 -1.14
C GLU A 39 5.73 3.92 -1.04
N LYS A 40 5.98 3.41 0.18
CA LYS A 40 6.90 2.29 0.40
C LYS A 40 6.49 1.04 -0.36
N LEU A 41 5.19 0.77 -0.47
CA LEU A 41 4.68 -0.42 -1.17
C LEU A 41 4.84 -0.32 -2.69
N ILE A 42 4.57 0.85 -3.28
CA ILE A 42 4.64 1.07 -4.73
C ILE A 42 6.10 1.09 -5.20
N ASN A 43 7.02 1.62 -4.41
CA ASN A 43 8.43 1.72 -4.76
C ASN A 43 9.23 0.41 -4.52
N ARG A 44 8.58 -0.72 -4.22
CA ARG A 44 9.26 -2.01 -4.09
C ARG A 44 9.81 -2.46 -5.45
N PRO A 45 11.03 -3.03 -5.51
CA PRO A 45 11.71 -3.38 -6.77
C PRO A 45 10.97 -4.43 -7.62
N ASN A 46 9.97 -5.10 -7.05
CA ASN A 46 9.15 -6.10 -7.73
C ASN A 46 7.90 -5.52 -8.40
N PHE A 47 7.63 -4.22 -8.26
CA PHE A 47 6.60 -3.55 -9.05
C PHE A 47 7.18 -3.29 -10.43
N SER A 48 6.84 -4.13 -11.41
CA SER A 48 7.10 -3.81 -12.81
C SER A 48 6.39 -2.50 -13.13
N THR A 49 7.14 -1.45 -13.48
CA THR A 49 6.58 -0.24 -14.07
C THR A 49 5.72 -0.70 -15.24
N VAL A 50 4.40 -0.61 -15.11
CA VAL A 50 3.52 -0.73 -16.26
C VAL A 50 3.86 0.50 -17.09
N GLU A 51 4.63 0.32 -18.15
CA GLU A 51 4.87 1.40 -19.11
C GLU A 51 3.50 1.88 -19.59
N LEU A 52 3.15 3.12 -19.23
CA LEU A 52 1.93 3.73 -19.73
C LEU A 52 2.03 3.70 -21.26
N PRO A 53 1.07 3.10 -21.98
CA PRO A 53 1.13 3.10 -23.43
C PRO A 53 1.20 4.54 -23.92
N ALA A 54 2.12 4.83 -24.85
CA ALA A 54 2.43 6.17 -25.37
C ALA A 54 1.27 6.87 -26.13
N ARG A 55 0.01 6.48 -25.91
CA ARG A 55 -1.18 6.97 -26.60
C ARG A 55 -2.17 7.66 -25.67
N LEU A 56 -1.74 8.79 -25.11
CA LEU A 56 -2.62 9.94 -24.81
C LEU A 56 -1.99 11.23 -25.35
N LYS A 57 -1.42 11.16 -26.55
CA LYS A 57 -1.21 12.32 -27.44
C LYS A 57 -2.13 12.18 -28.65
N THR A 58 -3.42 12.43 -28.45
CA THR A 58 -4.36 12.64 -29.55
C THR A 58 -4.99 14.01 -29.38
N ARG A 59 -4.57 14.93 -30.27
CA ARG A 59 -5.30 16.07 -30.86
C ARG A 59 -6.43 16.63 -29.98
N ASN A 60 -6.31 17.82 -29.39
CA ASN A 60 -6.26 19.11 -30.07
C ASN A 60 -5.77 20.20 -29.12
#